data_AF-A0A9X1NA58-F1
#
_entry.id   AF-A0A9X1NA58-F1
#
_cell.length_a   1.000
_cell.length_b   1.000
_cell.length_c   1.000
_cell.angle_alpha   90.00
_cell.angle_beta   90.00
_cell.angle_gamma   90.00
#
_symmetry.space_group_name_H-M   'P 1'
#
loop_
_entity.id
_entity.type
_entity.pdbx_description
1 polymer ?
#
loop_
_entity_poly.entity_id
_entity_poly.type
_entity_poly.pdbx_seq_one_letter_code
_entity_poly.pdbx_strand_id
1 'polypeptide(L)'
;MTDSFYLAMRNFNHVIKIQIAGTHNMKNRLPILIAAIVFPLAAMAESLLVAPWSADDRTANAWIRDKTGEAMIKATIAYGKGGGKNIYFDIYDYDVANDKFGDKDYCNPYDYTSADQGVAILNGQAIKIYKWCKKFADSKEHYLQITAATDQGGNFISSQLAKAPKSIELEVDGRMFKISAEGFSQIWNKTSNRAL
;
A
#
# COMPACT_ATOMS: atom_id res chain seq x y z
N MET A 1 -4.27 28.21 21.96
CA MET A 1 -2.83 27.90 21.95
C MET A 1 -2.73 26.39 22.04
N THR A 2 -2.43 25.76 20.91
CA THR A 2 -2.42 24.30 20.74
C THR A 2 -1.00 23.78 20.88
N ASP A 3 -0.80 22.87 21.82
CA ASP A 3 0.47 22.22 22.11
C ASP A 3 0.97 21.41 20.90
N SER A 4 2.21 21.67 20.51
CA SER A 4 2.94 20.93 19.49
C SER A 4 3.66 19.74 20.12
N PHE A 5 3.30 18.53 19.73
CA PHE A 5 4.09 17.33 20.03
C PHE A 5 5.32 17.27 19.12
N TYR A 6 6.49 17.60 19.66
CA TYR A 6 7.79 17.25 19.10
C TYR A 6 8.11 15.80 19.47
N LEU A 7 8.09 14.88 18.50
CA LEU A 7 8.68 13.56 18.66
C LEU A 7 10.02 13.52 17.92
N ALA A 8 11.08 13.75 18.70
CA ALA A 8 12.46 13.55 18.28
C ALA A 8 12.72 12.04 18.13
N MET A 9 12.84 11.54 16.91
CA MET A 9 13.43 10.21 16.68
C MET A 9 14.94 10.33 16.60
N ARG A 10 15.58 9.89 17.69
CA ARG A 10 17.03 9.81 17.86
C ARG A 10 17.65 8.81 16.88
N ASN A 11 18.83 9.17 16.38
CA ASN A 11 19.79 8.32 15.68
C ASN A 11 19.98 6.95 16.34
N PHE A 12 19.81 5.88 15.58
CA PHE A 12 20.28 4.54 15.94
C PHE A 12 21.40 4.10 14.98
N ASN A 13 22.62 4.56 15.26
CA ASN A 13 23.83 3.90 14.79
C ASN A 13 24.30 2.95 15.89
N HIS A 14 23.80 1.71 15.89
CA HIS A 14 24.41 0.63 16.67
C HIS A 14 25.22 -0.27 15.75
N VAL A 15 26.53 0.00 15.68
CA VAL A 15 27.50 -0.98 15.18
C VAL A 15 27.74 -1.98 16.30
N ILE A 16 27.24 -3.20 16.17
CA ILE A 16 27.61 -4.31 17.04
C ILE A 16 29.02 -4.75 16.63
N LYS A 17 30.04 -4.35 17.40
CA LYS A 17 31.40 -4.90 17.28
C LYS A 17 31.45 -6.23 18.04
N ILE A 18 31.48 -7.34 17.31
CA ILE A 18 31.75 -8.66 17.89
C ILE A 18 33.28 -8.82 17.99
N GLN A 19 33.81 -8.78 19.22
CA GLN A 19 35.22 -9.01 19.49
C GLN A 19 35.41 -10.46 19.92
N ILE A 20 35.97 -11.30 19.04
CA ILE A 20 36.27 -12.70 19.34
C ILE A 20 37.68 -12.76 19.95
N ALA A 21 37.77 -12.97 21.25
CA ALA A 21 39.04 -13.26 21.93
C ALA A 21 39.43 -14.73 21.66
N GLY A 22 40.49 -14.94 20.89
CA GLY A 22 41.07 -16.26 20.67
C GLY A 22 42.07 -16.61 21.77
N THR A 23 41.78 -17.62 22.59
CA THR A 23 42.78 -18.27 23.44
C THR A 23 43.12 -19.65 22.87
N HIS A 24 44.42 -19.84 22.62
CA HIS A 24 45.01 -21.07 22.15
C HIS A 24 44.94 -22.16 23.21
N ASN A 25 44.10 -23.17 23.00
CA ASN A 25 44.39 -24.61 23.17
C ASN A 25 43.07 -25.38 23.29
N MET A 26 42.88 -26.38 22.44
CA MET A 26 42.37 -27.71 22.79
C MET A 26 42.09 -28.50 21.50
N LYS A 27 42.81 -29.61 21.34
CA LYS A 27 42.49 -30.69 20.40
C LYS A 27 41.11 -31.25 20.78
N ASN A 28 40.25 -31.48 19.79
CA ASN A 28 38.86 -31.96 19.86
C ASN A 28 37.82 -30.91 20.27
N ARG A 29 37.27 -30.17 19.30
CA ARG A 29 35.91 -29.60 19.39
C ARG A 29 35.18 -29.65 18.04
N LEU A 30 33.91 -30.06 18.12
CA LEU A 30 32.88 -30.03 17.09
C LEU A 30 32.85 -28.67 16.37
N PRO A 31 32.63 -28.61 15.04
CA PRO A 31 32.46 -27.34 14.35
C PRO A 31 31.15 -26.69 14.80
N ILE A 32 31.26 -25.57 15.53
CA ILE A 32 30.11 -24.70 15.81
C ILE A 32 29.79 -23.97 14.51
N LEU A 33 28.70 -24.36 13.85
CA LEU A 33 28.17 -23.68 12.68
C LEU A 33 27.51 -22.37 13.14
N ILE A 34 28.18 -21.24 12.93
CA ILE A 34 27.59 -19.91 13.18
C ILE A 34 26.69 -19.60 11.98
N ALA A 35 25.39 -19.85 12.12
CA ALA A 35 24.40 -19.35 11.17
C ALA A 35 24.24 -17.84 11.39
N ALA A 36 24.84 -17.02 10.51
CA ALA A 36 24.58 -15.59 10.48
C ALA A 36 23.14 -15.37 9.98
N ILE A 37 22.23 -15.08 10.90
CA ILE A 37 20.87 -14.67 10.55
C ILE A 37 20.95 -13.22 10.08
N VAL A 38 21.12 -13.04 8.77
CA VAL A 38 20.99 -11.74 8.12
C VAL A 38 19.50 -11.44 8.03
N PHE A 39 18.98 -10.60 8.93
CA PHE A 39 17.67 -10.00 8.73
C PHE A 39 17.84 -8.85 7.73
N PRO A 40 17.27 -8.92 6.52
CA PRO A 40 17.20 -7.73 5.69
C PRO A 40 16.38 -6.68 6.44
N LEU A 41 16.99 -5.51 6.71
CA LEU A 41 16.24 -4.31 7.08
C LEU A 41 15.39 -3.91 5.87
N ALA A 42 14.24 -4.54 5.70
CA ALA A 42 13.17 -3.95 4.92
C ALA A 42 12.78 -2.67 5.67
N ALA A 43 13.05 -1.51 5.06
CA ALA A 43 12.52 -0.26 5.56
C ALA A 43 10.99 -0.38 5.51
N MET A 44 10.36 -0.57 6.67
CA MET A 44 8.92 -0.72 6.75
C MET A 44 8.31 0.66 6.47
N ALA A 45 7.48 0.75 5.42
CA ALA A 45 6.64 1.92 5.23
C ALA A 45 5.71 2.05 6.45
N GLU A 46 5.67 3.23 7.05
CA GLU A 46 4.81 3.49 8.20
C GLU A 46 3.44 3.95 7.68
N SER A 47 2.39 3.23 8.07
CA SER A 47 1.01 3.67 7.81
C SER A 47 0.68 4.81 8.78
N LEU A 48 0.50 6.01 8.26
CA LEU A 48 0.18 7.19 9.06
C LEU A 48 -1.30 7.21 9.46
N LEU A 49 -2.19 6.81 8.56
CA LEU A 49 -3.64 6.80 8.78
C LEU A 49 -4.29 5.73 7.90
N VAL A 50 -5.21 4.95 8.48
CA VAL A 50 -6.03 3.99 7.75
C VAL A 50 -7.49 4.24 8.11
N ALA A 51 -8.25 4.84 7.19
CA ALA A 51 -9.64 5.19 7.41
C ALA A 51 -10.57 4.02 7.03
N PRO A 52 -11.65 3.76 7.80
CA PRO A 52 -12.64 2.75 7.48
C PRO A 52 -13.43 3.11 6.22
N TRP A 53 -14.22 2.16 5.72
CA TRP A 53 -15.07 2.41 4.55
C TRP A 53 -16.21 3.39 4.87
N SER A 54 -16.28 4.47 4.10
CA SER A 54 -17.41 5.42 4.09
C SER A 54 -18.57 4.84 3.28
N ALA A 55 -19.77 4.81 3.85
CA ALA A 55 -20.96 4.31 3.17
C ALA A 55 -21.48 5.28 2.09
N ASP A 56 -21.26 6.58 2.27
CA ASP A 56 -21.75 7.63 1.37
C ASP A 56 -20.94 7.64 0.08
N ASP A 57 -19.62 7.63 0.21
CA ASP A 57 -18.70 7.69 -0.92
C ASP A 57 -18.34 6.30 -1.45
N ARG A 58 -18.56 5.26 -0.64
CA ARG A 58 -18.17 3.86 -0.91
C ARG A 58 -16.66 3.74 -1.12
N THR A 59 -15.91 4.42 -0.26
CA THR A 59 -14.45 4.49 -0.33
C THR A 59 -13.79 4.19 1.02
N ALA A 60 -12.57 3.66 0.99
CA ALA A 60 -11.65 3.65 2.13
C ALA A 60 -10.33 4.31 1.72
N ASN A 61 -9.69 5.01 2.64
CA ASN A 61 -8.46 5.75 2.38
C ASN A 61 -7.34 5.28 3.30
N ALA A 62 -6.11 5.29 2.81
CA ALA A 62 -4.95 5.07 3.65
C ALA A 62 -3.77 5.95 3.22
N TRP A 63 -2.98 6.35 4.20
CA TRP A 63 -1.82 7.21 4.07
C TRP A 63 -0.58 6.47 4.51
N ILE A 64 0.47 6.57 3.72
CA ILE A 64 1.78 6.02 4.03
C ILE A 64 2.83 7.12 3.94
N ARG A 65 3.89 6.97 4.74
CA ARG A 65 5.14 7.69 4.57
C ARG A 65 6.26 6.69 4.41
N ASP A 66 7.02 6.84 3.34
CA ASP A 66 8.18 6.02 3.03
C ASP A 66 9.38 6.89 2.62
N LYS A 67 10.43 6.26 2.07
CA LYS A 67 11.66 6.96 1.65
C LYS A 67 11.47 7.85 0.42
N THR A 68 10.42 7.59 -0.37
CA THR A 68 10.08 8.32 -1.59
C THR A 68 9.16 9.51 -1.32
N GLY A 69 8.46 9.51 -0.19
CA GLY A 69 7.62 10.61 0.26
C GLY A 69 6.39 10.13 1.00
N GLU A 70 5.35 10.95 0.97
CA GLU A 70 4.01 10.56 1.42
C GLU A 70 3.15 10.16 0.23
N ALA A 71 2.32 9.15 0.42
CA ALA A 71 1.35 8.73 -0.56
C ALA A 71 0.01 8.39 0.10
N MET A 72 -1.05 8.60 -0.67
CA MET A 72 -2.39 8.17 -0.30
C MET A 72 -2.87 7.13 -1.31
N ILE A 73 -3.63 6.17 -0.81
CA ILE A 73 -4.41 5.27 -1.64
C ILE A 73 -5.89 5.40 -1.26
N LYS A 74 -6.76 5.42 -2.27
CA LYS A 74 -8.22 5.42 -2.12
C LYS A 74 -8.79 4.19 -2.81
N ALA A 75 -9.31 3.26 -2.04
CA ALA A 75 -10.11 2.14 -2.55
C ALA A 75 -11.55 2.61 -2.77
N THR A 76 -12.15 2.28 -3.91
CA THR A 76 -13.53 2.67 -4.28
C THR A 76 -14.31 1.47 -4.80
N ILE A 77 -15.55 1.28 -4.34
CA ILE A 77 -16.49 0.31 -4.92
C ILE A 77 -17.30 1.00 -6.02
N ALA A 78 -17.11 0.56 -7.26
CA ALA A 78 -17.86 1.01 -8.43
C ALA A 78 -18.88 -0.04 -8.90
N TYR A 79 -19.99 0.42 -9.46
CA TYR A 79 -21.07 -0.41 -9.97
C TYR A 79 -21.21 -0.20 -11.49
N GLY A 80 -21.13 -1.28 -12.26
CA GLY A 80 -21.36 -1.24 -13.70
C GLY A 80 -22.85 -1.28 -14.07
N LYS A 81 -23.16 -1.02 -15.34
CA LYS A 81 -24.53 -0.98 -15.90
C LYS A 81 -25.35 -2.28 -15.75
N GLY A 82 -24.72 -3.40 -15.37
CA GLY A 82 -25.39 -4.69 -15.09
C GLY A 82 -25.43 -5.07 -13.60
N GLY A 83 -25.11 -4.14 -12.68
CA GLY A 83 -25.01 -4.43 -11.25
C GLY A 83 -23.71 -5.11 -10.81
N GLY A 84 -22.82 -5.41 -11.77
CA GLY A 84 -21.46 -5.89 -11.47
C GLY A 84 -20.70 -4.87 -10.62
N LYS A 85 -19.91 -5.37 -9.66
CA LYS A 85 -19.15 -4.54 -8.73
C LYS A 85 -17.66 -4.72 -8.97
N ASN A 86 -16.93 -3.61 -9.00
CA ASN A 86 -15.48 -3.60 -9.12
C ASN A 86 -14.85 -2.73 -8.04
N ILE A 87 -13.64 -3.08 -7.64
CA ILE A 87 -12.85 -2.30 -6.69
C ILE A 87 -11.74 -1.62 -7.47
N TYR A 88 -11.68 -0.30 -7.38
CA TYR A 88 -10.62 0.53 -7.94
C TYR A 88 -9.75 1.07 -6.82
N PHE A 89 -8.45 1.18 -7.07
CA PHE A 89 -7.53 1.86 -6.17
C PHE A 89 -6.90 3.03 -6.91
N ASP A 90 -7.13 4.23 -6.39
CA ASP A 90 -6.46 5.44 -6.87
C ASP A 90 -5.27 5.73 -5.94
N ILE A 91 -4.08 5.89 -6.50
CA ILE A 91 -2.83 6.10 -5.78
C ILE A 91 -2.28 7.48 -6.13
N TYR A 92 -1.97 8.24 -5.08
CA TYR A 92 -1.57 9.63 -5.14
C TYR A 92 -0.25 9.83 -4.42
N ASP A 93 0.64 10.62 -4.99
CA ASP A 93 1.76 11.19 -4.24
C ASP A 93 1.31 12.51 -3.57
N TYR A 94 1.76 12.72 -2.35
CA TYR A 94 1.48 13.91 -1.56
C TYR A 94 2.75 14.74 -1.42
N ASP A 95 2.71 16.00 -1.83
CA ASP A 95 3.83 16.90 -1.67
C ASP A 95 3.79 17.61 -0.32
N VAL A 96 4.45 17.01 0.68
CA VAL A 96 4.53 17.53 2.05
C VAL A 96 5.08 18.96 2.09
N ALA A 97 5.96 19.33 1.16
CA ALA A 97 6.55 20.66 1.14
C ALA A 97 5.53 21.76 0.81
N ASN A 98 4.49 21.42 0.05
CA ASN A 98 3.51 22.37 -0.44
C ASN A 98 2.08 22.12 0.08
N ASP A 99 1.90 21.07 0.89
CA ASP A 99 0.62 20.66 1.49
C ASP A 99 -0.49 20.43 0.44
N LYS A 100 -0.14 19.76 -0.67
CA LYS A 100 -1.09 19.45 -1.75
C LYS A 100 -0.87 18.11 -2.43
N PHE A 101 -1.99 17.55 -2.89
CA PHE A 101 -2.04 16.45 -3.83
C PHE A 101 -1.86 16.93 -5.25
N GLY A 102 -1.29 16.08 -6.11
CA GLY A 102 -1.21 16.39 -7.53
C GLY A 102 -0.32 17.59 -7.78
N ASP A 103 0.81 17.66 -7.08
CA ASP A 103 1.89 18.61 -7.36
C ASP A 103 3.08 17.96 -8.07
N LYS A 104 3.06 16.63 -8.08
CA LYS A 104 3.97 15.75 -8.76
C LYS A 104 3.12 14.68 -9.44
N ASP A 105 3.46 14.37 -10.68
CA ASP A 105 2.89 13.24 -11.37
C ASP A 105 3.29 11.95 -10.64
N TYR A 106 2.30 11.19 -10.16
CA TYR A 106 2.57 9.85 -9.63
C TYR A 106 3.02 8.90 -10.76
N CYS A 107 2.44 9.10 -11.94
CA CYS A 107 2.69 8.31 -13.12
C CYS A 107 2.84 9.22 -14.35
N ASN A 108 3.62 8.76 -15.32
CA ASN A 108 3.73 9.43 -16.60
C ASN A 108 2.66 8.88 -17.57
N PRO A 109 1.74 9.69 -18.11
CA PRO A 109 0.67 9.20 -18.99
C PRO A 109 1.17 8.53 -20.26
N TYR A 110 2.38 8.85 -20.73
CA TYR A 110 2.98 8.21 -21.91
C TYR A 110 3.37 6.74 -21.69
N ASP A 111 3.50 6.31 -20.43
CA ASP A 111 3.79 4.92 -20.08
C ASP A 111 2.51 4.05 -20.11
N TYR A 112 1.31 4.67 -20.25
CA TYR A 112 0.00 4.02 -20.09
C TYR A 112 -0.96 4.32 -21.26
N THR A 113 -0.46 4.21 -22.50
CA THR A 113 -1.23 4.52 -23.73
C THR A 113 -2.47 3.64 -23.94
N SER A 114 -2.52 2.48 -23.29
CA SER A 114 -3.70 1.63 -23.10
C SER A 114 -3.68 1.07 -21.67
N ALA A 115 -4.75 0.44 -21.21
CA ALA A 115 -4.78 -0.17 -19.87
C ALA A 115 -3.59 -1.14 -19.71
N ASP A 116 -2.54 -0.70 -19.03
CA ASP A 116 -1.31 -1.48 -18.92
C ASP A 116 -1.55 -2.64 -17.96
N GLN A 117 -0.96 -3.79 -18.25
CA GLN A 117 -1.10 -4.97 -17.42
C GLN A 117 0.07 -5.03 -16.44
N GLY A 118 -0.24 -5.05 -15.16
CA GLY A 118 0.75 -5.15 -14.09
C GLY A 118 0.47 -6.30 -13.13
N VAL A 119 1.33 -6.37 -12.12
CA VAL A 119 1.15 -7.23 -10.95
C VAL A 119 1.09 -6.35 -9.71
N ALA A 120 0.11 -6.63 -8.86
CA ALA A 120 0.10 -6.17 -7.47
C ALA A 120 0.19 -7.37 -6.54
N ILE A 121 0.63 -7.17 -5.30
CA ILE A 121 0.68 -8.23 -4.29
C ILE A 121 -0.33 -7.89 -3.21
N LEU A 122 -1.34 -8.75 -3.03
CA LEU A 122 -2.36 -8.59 -2.01
C LEU A 122 -2.18 -9.67 -0.92
N ASN A 123 -1.90 -9.25 0.31
CA ASN A 123 -1.60 -10.15 1.44
C ASN A 123 -0.56 -11.22 1.08
N GLY A 124 0.49 -10.83 0.35
CA GLY A 124 1.54 -11.73 -0.13
C GLY A 124 1.21 -12.54 -1.38
N GLN A 125 -0.01 -12.45 -1.93
CA GLN A 125 -0.41 -13.15 -3.15
C GLN A 125 -0.45 -12.22 -4.36
N ALA A 126 0.28 -12.59 -5.41
CA ALA A 126 0.29 -11.84 -6.66
C ALA A 126 -1.08 -11.88 -7.37
N ILE A 127 -1.53 -10.73 -7.85
CA ILE A 127 -2.74 -10.55 -8.66
C ILE A 127 -2.42 -9.76 -9.92
N LYS A 128 -3.05 -10.13 -11.03
CA LYS A 128 -2.95 -9.37 -12.28
C LYS A 128 -3.87 -8.16 -12.22
N ILE A 129 -3.35 -6.99 -12.56
CA ILE A 129 -4.08 -5.71 -12.52
C ILE A 129 -4.03 -4.99 -13.86
N TYR A 130 -5.06 -4.18 -14.12
CA TYR A 130 -4.98 -3.10 -15.09
C TYR A 130 -4.55 -1.82 -14.40
N LYS A 131 -3.74 -1.03 -15.10
CA LYS A 131 -3.22 0.26 -14.67
C LYS A 131 -3.60 1.36 -15.65
N TRP A 132 -3.99 2.51 -15.12
CA TRP A 132 -4.24 3.73 -15.89
C TRP A 132 -3.59 4.92 -15.20
N CYS A 133 -2.88 5.74 -15.97
CA CYS A 133 -2.44 7.03 -15.48
C CYS A 133 -3.50 8.09 -15.81
N LYS A 134 -4.20 8.56 -14.78
CA LYS A 134 -5.38 9.43 -14.93
C LYS A 134 -5.05 10.83 -14.48
N LYS A 135 -5.49 11.81 -15.26
CA LYS A 135 -5.35 13.22 -14.93
C LYS A 135 -6.38 13.64 -13.88
N PHE A 136 -5.98 14.49 -12.93
CA PHE A 136 -6.94 15.19 -12.08
C PHE A 136 -7.81 16.15 -12.90
N ALA A 137 -9.05 16.40 -12.44
CA ALA A 137 -9.99 17.23 -13.20
C ALA A 137 -9.59 18.72 -13.19
N ASP A 138 -8.97 19.15 -12.10
CA ASP A 138 -8.67 20.53 -11.74
C ASP A 138 -7.16 20.86 -11.77
N SER A 139 -6.32 19.90 -12.15
CA SER A 139 -4.86 20.04 -12.13
C SER A 139 -4.21 19.45 -13.40
N LYS A 140 -2.91 19.68 -13.61
CA LYS A 140 -2.16 19.10 -14.74
C LYS A 140 -1.61 17.71 -14.45
N GLU A 141 -1.66 17.31 -13.19
CA GLU A 141 -0.98 16.16 -12.63
C GLU A 141 -1.81 14.89 -12.76
N HIS A 142 -1.13 13.76 -12.62
CA HIS A 142 -1.71 12.45 -12.83
C HIS A 142 -1.55 11.55 -11.59
N TYR A 143 -2.55 10.70 -11.40
CA TYR A 143 -2.60 9.66 -10.38
C TYR A 143 -2.70 8.29 -11.04
N LEU A 144 -2.22 7.25 -10.36
CA LEU A 144 -2.33 5.89 -10.84
C LEU A 144 -3.66 5.29 -10.36
N GLN A 145 -4.50 4.87 -11.29
CA GLN A 145 -5.69 4.06 -10.99
C GLN A 145 -5.40 2.61 -11.37
N ILE A 146 -5.73 1.69 -10.47
CA ILE A 146 -5.61 0.25 -10.73
C ILE A 146 -6.89 -0.52 -10.37
N THR A 147 -7.08 -1.66 -11.02
CA THR A 147 -8.13 -2.63 -10.67
C THR A 147 -7.70 -4.05 -11.06
N ALA A 148 -8.38 -5.08 -10.57
CA ALA A 148 -8.10 -6.45 -10.98
C ALA A 148 -8.35 -6.64 -12.48
N ALA A 149 -7.44 -7.33 -13.17
CA ALA A 149 -7.57 -7.60 -14.60
C ALA A 149 -8.52 -8.76 -14.93
N THR A 150 -8.94 -9.52 -13.92
CA THR A 150 -9.77 -10.71 -14.07
C THR A 150 -10.83 -10.76 -12.98
N ASP A 151 -11.97 -11.40 -13.27
CA ASP A 151 -13.04 -11.62 -12.30
C ASP A 151 -12.55 -12.40 -11.07
N GLN A 152 -11.67 -13.38 -11.30
CA GLN A 152 -11.05 -14.14 -10.20
C GLN A 152 -10.21 -13.22 -9.29
N GLY A 153 -9.45 -12.28 -9.87
CA GLY A 153 -8.72 -11.27 -9.11
C GLY A 153 -9.65 -10.34 -8.33
N GLY A 154 -10.74 -9.87 -8.94
CA GLY A 154 -11.74 -9.04 -8.26
C GLY A 154 -12.43 -9.76 -7.10
N ASN A 155 -12.80 -11.03 -7.31
CA ASN A 155 -13.35 -11.91 -6.28
C ASN A 155 -12.35 -12.18 -5.16
N PHE A 156 -11.08 -12.35 -5.49
CA PHE A 156 -10.02 -12.51 -4.49
C PHE A 156 -9.91 -11.27 -3.62
N ILE A 157 -9.78 -10.08 -4.21
CA ILE A 157 -9.67 -8.80 -3.47
C ILE A 157 -10.86 -8.60 -2.53
N SER A 158 -12.08 -8.71 -3.06
CA SER A 158 -13.30 -8.54 -2.25
C SER A 158 -13.40 -9.58 -1.13
N SER A 159 -12.99 -10.83 -1.38
CA SER A 159 -12.98 -11.86 -0.34
C SER A 159 -11.96 -11.58 0.78
N GLN A 160 -10.79 -11.03 0.44
CA GLN A 160 -9.77 -10.64 1.41
C GLN A 160 -10.27 -9.48 2.28
N LEU A 161 -10.85 -8.45 1.67
CA LEU A 161 -11.47 -7.34 2.39
C LEU A 161 -12.65 -7.78 3.28
N ALA A 162 -13.48 -8.71 2.82
CA ALA A 162 -14.62 -9.19 3.61
C ALA A 162 -14.22 -10.04 4.83
N LYS A 163 -13.07 -10.71 4.78
CA LYS A 163 -12.60 -11.63 5.82
C LYS A 163 -11.56 -11.03 6.75
N ALA A 164 -10.86 -9.99 6.31
CA ALA A 164 -9.80 -9.38 7.09
C ALA A 164 -10.36 -8.70 8.35
N PRO A 165 -9.75 -8.91 9.53
CA PRO A 165 -10.27 -8.38 10.79
C PRO A 165 -10.09 -6.86 10.93
N LYS A 166 -9.10 -6.26 10.25
CA LYS A 166 -8.81 -4.82 10.32
C LYS A 166 -8.45 -4.23 8.96
N SER A 167 -7.49 -4.83 8.27
CA SER A 167 -6.97 -4.31 7.01
C SER A 167 -6.42 -5.42 6.13
N ILE A 168 -6.29 -5.13 4.85
CA ILE A 168 -5.48 -5.88 3.88
C ILE A 168 -4.21 -5.10 3.55
N GLU A 169 -3.17 -5.80 3.11
CA GLU A 169 -1.92 -5.22 2.62
C GLU A 169 -1.88 -5.34 1.10
N LEU A 170 -1.71 -4.22 0.42
CA LEU A 170 -1.63 -4.12 -1.03
C LEU A 170 -0.29 -3.49 -1.42
N GLU A 171 0.55 -4.24 -2.12
CA GLU A 171 1.80 -3.75 -2.69
C GLU A 171 1.61 -3.44 -4.18
N VAL A 172 2.00 -2.23 -4.58
CA VAL A 172 1.98 -1.76 -5.96
C VAL A 172 3.25 -0.96 -6.19
N ASP A 173 4.00 -1.29 -7.23
CA ASP A 173 5.22 -0.59 -7.65
C ASP A 173 6.23 -0.39 -6.50
N GLY A 174 6.36 -1.43 -5.66
CA GLY A 174 7.28 -1.47 -4.52
C GLY A 174 6.81 -0.69 -3.29
N ARG A 175 5.61 -0.08 -3.30
CA ARG A 175 5.01 0.60 -2.16
C ARG A 175 3.93 -0.26 -1.54
N MET A 176 3.93 -0.36 -0.21
CA MET A 176 2.97 -1.16 0.55
C MET A 176 1.93 -0.28 1.22
N PHE A 177 0.66 -0.55 0.96
CA PHE A 177 -0.48 0.17 1.50
C PHE A 177 -1.33 -0.73 2.39
N LYS A 178 -1.85 -0.19 3.49
CA LYS A 178 -2.82 -0.88 4.35
C LYS A 178 -4.21 -0.33 4.11
N ILE A 179 -5.09 -1.11 3.49
CA ILE A 179 -6.48 -0.70 3.23
C ILE A 179 -7.38 -1.26 4.32
N SER A 180 -8.22 -0.42 4.93
CA SER A 180 -9.18 -0.88 5.93
C SER A 180 -10.15 -1.91 5.36
N ALA A 181 -10.45 -2.93 6.16
CA ALA A 181 -11.54 -3.88 5.92
C ALA A 181 -12.82 -3.48 6.69
N GLU A 182 -12.69 -2.56 7.64
CA GLU A 182 -13.79 -2.13 8.50
C GLU A 182 -14.89 -1.43 7.69
N GLY A 183 -16.11 -1.94 7.80
CA GLY A 183 -17.28 -1.44 7.06
C GLY A 183 -17.42 -1.99 5.64
N PHE A 184 -16.40 -2.68 5.09
CA PHE A 184 -16.40 -3.16 3.70
C PHE A 184 -17.63 -4.02 3.39
N SER A 185 -17.85 -5.12 4.14
CA SER A 185 -18.93 -6.06 3.88
C SER A 185 -20.33 -5.41 3.94
N GLN A 186 -20.51 -4.40 4.80
CA GLN A 186 -21.78 -3.68 4.90
C GLN A 186 -22.08 -2.87 3.64
N ILE A 187 -21.04 -2.31 3.01
CA ILE A 187 -21.18 -1.50 1.79
C ILE A 187 -21.19 -2.39 0.55
N TRP A 188 -20.34 -3.41 0.53
CA TRP A 188 -20.25 -4.38 -0.57
C TRP A 188 -21.55 -5.13 -0.78
N ASN A 189 -22.30 -5.46 0.28
CA ASN A 189 -23.55 -6.19 0.17
C ASN A 189 -24.76 -5.31 -0.16
N LYS A 190 -24.62 -3.97 -0.19
CA LYS A 190 -25.71 -3.09 -0.62
C LYS A 190 -25.96 -3.25 -2.13
N THR A 191 -27.22 -3.29 -2.52
CA THR A 191 -27.66 -3.12 -3.90
C THR A 191 -27.59 -1.64 -4.26
N SER A 192 -26.92 -1.29 -5.36
CA SER A 192 -26.91 0.09 -5.86
C SER A 192 -27.85 0.22 -7.05
N ASN A 193 -28.72 1.23 -7.01
CA ASN A 193 -29.57 1.62 -8.14
C ASN A 193 -28.86 2.64 -9.07
N ARG A 194 -27.60 2.99 -8.79
CA ARG A 194 -26.79 3.95 -9.57
C ARG A 194 -25.55 3.27 -10.14
N ALA A 195 -25.57 3.01 -11.44
CA ALA A 195 -24.39 2.62 -12.21
C ALA A 195 -23.51 3.85 -12.48
N LEU A 196 -22.19 3.66 -12.51
CA LEU A 196 -21.20 4.59 -13.06
C LEU A 196 -21.11 4.44 -14.59
#